data_AF-A0A0C3MYT2-F1
#
_entry.id   AF-A0A0C3MYT2-F1
#
_cell.length_a   1.000
_cell.length_b   1.000
_cell.length_c   1.000
_cell.angle_alpha   90.00
_cell.angle_beta   90.00
_cell.angle_gamma   90.00
#
_symmetry.space_group_name_H-M   'P 1'
#
loop_
_entity.id
_entity.type
_entity.pdbx_description
1 polymer ?
#
loop_
_entity_poly.entity_id
_entity_poly.type
_entity_poly.pdbx_seq_one_letter_code
_entity_poly.pdbx_strand_id
1 'polypeptide(L)'
;MLVEIDNALRHFHLYWKVFWNAGVVDTFSLPRQHTMKHYYHLICQFGTPNGLCSSITESKHIKAIKRPYQCTNRFQALGQMLLINQRLDKLIATCADFKECGMLNELLLS
;
A
#
# COMPACT_ATOMS: atom_id res chain seq x y z
N MET A 1 -18.80 -15.54 8.87
CA MET A 1 -17.80 -14.62 8.29
C MET A 1 -16.47 -15.29 7.93
N LEU A 2 -15.59 -15.72 8.85
CA LEU A 2 -14.27 -16.28 8.46
C LEU A 2 -14.33 -17.64 7.76
N VAL A 3 -15.22 -18.53 8.22
CA VAL A 3 -15.46 -19.84 7.60
C VAL A 3 -16.07 -19.68 6.19
N GLU A 4 -16.89 -18.65 5.99
CA GLU A 4 -17.48 -18.34 4.68
C GLU A 4 -16.42 -17.86 3.69
N ILE A 5 -15.46 -17.06 4.14
CA ILE A 5 -14.31 -16.64 3.31
C ILE A 5 -13.47 -17.85 2.88
N ASP A 6 -13.16 -18.76 3.81
CA ASP A 6 -12.38 -19.97 3.48
C ASP A 6 -13.15 -20.90 2.55
N ASN A 7 -14.46 -21.11 2.77
CA ASN A 7 -15.30 -21.89 1.88
C ASN A 7 -15.42 -21.27 0.48
N ALA A 8 -15.57 -19.95 0.39
CA ALA A 8 -15.61 -19.24 -0.89
C ALA A 8 -14.29 -19.38 -1.65
N LEU A 9 -13.15 -19.30 -0.96
CA LEU A 9 -11.84 -19.53 -1.57
C LEU A 9 -11.66 -20.97 -2.05
N ARG A 10 -12.11 -21.96 -1.27
CA ARG A 10 -12.11 -23.37 -1.69
C ARG A 10 -12.95 -23.60 -2.93
N HIS A 11 -14.17 -23.04 -2.97
CA HIS A 11 -15.03 -23.13 -4.15
C HIS A 11 -14.40 -22.45 -5.36
N PHE A 12 -13.80 -21.27 -5.18
CA PHE A 12 -13.09 -20.60 -6.25
C PHE A 12 -11.97 -21.49 -6.80
N HIS A 13 -11.07 -22.03 -5.96
CA HIS A 13 -9.98 -22.90 -6.40
C HIS A 13 -10.48 -24.20 -7.06
N LEU A 14 -11.60 -24.75 -6.62
CA LEU A 14 -12.20 -25.96 -7.20
C LEU A 14 -12.75 -25.70 -8.61
N TYR A 15 -13.46 -24.59 -8.80
CA TYR A 15 -14.18 -24.31 -10.05
C TYR A 15 -13.43 -23.37 -11.00
N TRP A 16 -12.26 -22.85 -10.63
CA TRP A 16 -11.58 -21.81 -11.45
C TRP A 16 -11.27 -22.25 -12.88
N LYS A 17 -11.06 -23.56 -13.11
CA LYS A 17 -10.72 -24.17 -14.40
C LYS A 17 -11.85 -24.00 -15.41
N VAL A 18 -13.09 -23.83 -14.95
CA VAL A 18 -14.25 -23.57 -15.81
C VAL A 18 -14.09 -22.23 -16.53
N PHE A 19 -13.57 -21.20 -15.86
CA PHE A 19 -13.35 -19.88 -16.48
C PHE A 19 -12.24 -19.92 -17.54
N TRP A 20 -11.22 -20.77 -17.34
CA TRP A 20 -10.19 -21.03 -18.36
C TRP A 20 -10.79 -21.74 -19.57
N ASN A 21 -11.51 -22.83 -19.34
CA ASN A 21 -12.10 -23.64 -20.41
C ASN A 21 -13.16 -22.88 -21.21
N ALA A 22 -13.86 -21.94 -20.56
CA ALA A 22 -14.83 -21.07 -21.21
C ALA A 22 -14.20 -19.87 -21.93
N GLY A 23 -12.87 -19.70 -21.88
CA GLY A 23 -12.16 -18.59 -22.53
C GLY A 23 -12.46 -17.22 -21.93
N VAL A 24 -12.95 -17.17 -20.69
CA VAL A 24 -13.34 -15.92 -20.01
C VAL A 24 -12.11 -15.19 -19.44
N VAL A 25 -11.03 -15.93 -19.14
CA VAL A 25 -9.82 -15.41 -18.50
C VAL A 25 -8.57 -15.98 -19.18
N ASP A 26 -7.73 -15.09 -19.69
CA ASP A 26 -6.46 -15.45 -20.36
C ASP A 26 -5.34 -15.86 -19.39
N THR A 27 -5.34 -15.31 -18.18
CA THR A 27 -4.40 -15.68 -17.11
C THR A 27 -5.01 -15.45 -15.73
N PHE A 28 -4.70 -16.34 -14.79
CA PHE A 28 -5.00 -16.12 -13.37
C PHE A 28 -3.81 -15.51 -12.60
N SER A 29 -2.93 -14.80 -13.28
CA SER A 29 -1.79 -14.12 -12.66
C SER A 29 -2.22 -12.79 -12.05
N LEU A 30 -3.40 -12.73 -11.43
CA LEU A 30 -3.89 -11.50 -10.83
C LEU A 30 -3.02 -11.16 -9.62
N PRO A 31 -2.60 -9.89 -9.49
CA PRO A 31 -1.86 -9.45 -8.32
C PRO A 31 -2.59 -9.84 -7.04
N ARG A 32 -1.88 -10.45 -6.08
CA ARG A 32 -2.35 -10.79 -4.73
C ARG A 32 -3.36 -11.93 -4.60
N GLN A 33 -3.71 -12.66 -5.67
CA GLN A 33 -4.53 -13.87 -5.53
C GLN A 33 -3.89 -14.91 -4.59
N HIS A 34 -2.56 -15.05 -4.61
CA HIS A 34 -1.86 -15.95 -3.71
C HIS A 34 -2.00 -15.55 -2.23
N THR A 35 -2.22 -14.27 -1.94
CA THR A 35 -2.37 -13.78 -0.56
C THR A 35 -3.72 -14.19 0.03
N MET A 36 -4.73 -14.46 -0.81
CA MET A 36 -6.09 -14.77 -0.36
C MET A 36 -6.15 -16.02 0.53
N LYS A 37 -5.32 -17.03 0.25
CA LYS A 37 -5.21 -18.24 1.10
C LYS A 37 -4.77 -17.94 2.54
N HIS A 38 -4.16 -16.78 2.77
CA HIS A 38 -3.70 -16.34 4.08
C HIS A 38 -4.70 -15.43 4.80
N TYR A 39 -5.82 -15.05 4.18
CA TYR A 39 -6.78 -14.10 4.75
C TYR A 39 -7.34 -14.55 6.09
N TYR A 40 -7.71 -15.83 6.22
CA TYR A 40 -8.19 -16.37 7.49
C TYR A 40 -7.17 -16.13 8.61
N HIS A 41 -5.91 -16.50 8.36
CA HIS A 41 -4.82 -16.33 9.32
C HIS A 41 -4.54 -14.86 9.64
N LEU A 42 -4.48 -14.01 8.61
CA LEU A 42 -4.19 -12.58 8.73
C LEU A 42 -5.32 -11.83 9.47
N ILE A 43 -6.58 -12.19 9.25
CA ILE A 43 -7.70 -11.61 10.00
C ILE A 43 -7.63 -12.03 11.47
N CYS A 44 -7.35 -13.31 11.76
CA CYS A 44 -7.23 -13.78 13.14
C CYS A 44 -6.08 -13.10 13.90
N GLN A 45 -4.93 -12.88 13.24
CA GLN A 45 -3.75 -12.30 13.89
C GLN A 45 -3.75 -10.78 13.94
N PHE A 46 -4.29 -10.12 12.91
CA PHE A 46 -4.10 -8.68 12.71
C PHE A 46 -5.41 -7.92 12.50
N GLY A 47 -6.56 -8.60 12.56
CA GLY A 47 -7.87 -7.99 12.37
C GLY A 47 -8.18 -7.58 10.93
N THR A 48 -7.32 -7.91 9.96
CA THR A 48 -7.55 -7.54 8.56
C THR A 48 -6.94 -8.55 7.56
N PRO A 49 -7.59 -8.80 6.41
CA PRO A 49 -7.11 -9.77 5.41
C PRO A 49 -5.85 -9.31 4.67
N ASN A 50 -5.64 -8.00 4.56
CA ASN A 50 -4.60 -7.38 3.75
C ASN A 50 -3.63 -6.54 4.59
N GLY A 51 -3.67 -6.71 5.92
CA GLY A 51 -3.27 -5.66 6.87
C GLY A 51 -1.80 -5.43 7.05
N LEU A 52 -0.95 -6.39 6.70
CA LEU A 52 0.50 -6.32 6.96
C LEU A 52 1.27 -7.04 5.85
N CYS A 53 1.11 -6.59 4.61
CA CYS A 53 2.09 -6.93 3.58
C CYS A 53 3.31 -6.01 3.74
N SER A 54 4.50 -6.49 3.39
CA SER A 54 5.71 -5.67 3.27
C SER A 54 5.47 -4.41 2.44
N SER A 55 4.47 -4.39 1.55
CA SER A 55 4.06 -3.18 0.83
C SER A 55 3.72 -1.98 1.72
N ILE A 56 3.25 -2.16 2.95
CA ILE A 56 2.88 -1.05 3.85
C ILE A 56 4.13 -0.38 4.43
N THR A 57 5.04 -1.18 4.99
CA THR A 57 6.33 -0.68 5.48
C THR A 57 7.19 -0.19 4.32
N GLU A 58 7.14 -0.87 3.17
CA GLU A 58 7.79 -0.45 1.93
C GLU A 58 7.25 0.87 1.41
N SER A 59 5.94 1.14 1.49
CA SER A 59 5.36 2.43 1.08
C SER A 59 5.89 3.58 1.94
N LYS A 60 5.95 3.39 3.27
CA LYS A 60 6.60 4.36 4.17
C LYS A 60 8.09 4.49 3.89
N HIS A 61 8.79 3.39 3.66
CA HIS A 61 10.20 3.35 3.30
C HIS A 61 10.48 4.07 1.97
N ILE A 62 9.60 3.97 0.97
CA ILE A 62 9.72 4.72 -0.28
C ILE A 62 9.69 6.22 -0.01
N LYS A 63 8.73 6.70 0.79
CA LYS A 63 8.56 8.13 1.09
C LYS A 63 9.68 8.68 1.99
N ALA A 64 10.03 7.97 3.06
CA ALA A 64 10.99 8.45 4.05
C ALA A 64 12.45 8.19 3.66
N ILE A 65 12.72 7.22 2.77
CA ILE A 65 14.08 6.76 2.46
C ILE A 65 14.37 6.84 0.96
N LYS A 66 13.66 6.08 0.11
CA LYS A 66 14.04 5.97 -1.31
C LYS A 66 13.94 7.32 -2.05
N ARG A 67 12.85 8.06 -1.86
CA ARG A 67 12.65 9.38 -2.50
C ARG A 67 13.67 10.41 -2.00
N PRO A 68 13.86 10.64 -0.68
CA PRO A 68 14.90 11.55 -0.20
C PRO A 68 16.30 11.17 -0.68
N TYR A 69 16.64 9.87 -0.66
CA TYR A 69 17.95 9.39 -1.12
C TYR A 69 18.22 9.76 -2.59
N GLN A 70 17.22 9.61 -3.47
CA GLN A 70 17.31 10.01 -4.88
C GLN A 70 17.59 11.50 -5.06
N CYS A 71 17.15 12.34 -4.12
CA CYS A 71 17.36 13.80 -4.13
C CYS A 71 18.68 14.24 -3.47
N THR A 72 19.47 13.33 -2.90
CA THR A 72 20.76 13.67 -2.28
C THR A 72 21.92 13.62 -3.28
N ASN A 73 23.04 14.26 -2.94
CA ASN A 73 24.30 14.10 -3.66
C ASN A 73 25.04 12.79 -3.33
N ARG A 74 24.42 11.89 -2.54
CA ARG A 74 24.95 10.59 -2.06
C ARG A 74 26.18 10.66 -1.14
N PHE A 75 26.74 11.84 -0.88
CA PHE A 75 27.81 12.04 0.10
C PHE A 75 27.22 12.35 1.48
N GLN A 76 27.48 11.52 2.49
CA GLN A 76 26.86 11.65 3.82
C GLN A 76 25.32 11.79 3.75
N ALA A 77 24.70 10.95 2.90
CA ALA A 77 23.29 11.08 2.51
C ALA A 77 22.30 11.03 3.68
N LEU A 78 22.60 10.31 4.77
CA LEU A 78 21.69 10.15 5.90
C LEU A 78 21.27 11.50 6.51
N GLY A 79 22.24 12.39 6.75
CA GLY A 79 21.95 13.73 7.30
C GLY A 79 21.09 14.57 6.35
N GLN A 80 21.37 14.48 5.05
CA GLN A 80 20.57 15.17 4.03
C GLN A 80 19.14 14.63 3.96
N MET A 81 18.97 13.30 4.00
CA MET A 81 17.65 12.66 4.00
C MET A 81 16.82 13.06 5.21
N LEU A 82 17.43 13.11 6.41
CA LEU A 82 16.76 13.57 7.62
C LEU A 82 16.31 15.04 7.50
N LEU A 83 17.17 15.92 6.97
CA LEU A 83 16.82 17.32 6.73
C LEU A 83 15.69 17.47 5.69
N ILE A 84 15.71 16.67 4.62
CA ILE A 84 14.65 16.65 3.60
C ILE A 84 13.32 16.24 4.23
N ASN A 85 13.30 15.14 4.98
CA ASN A 85 12.10 14.67 5.66
C ASN A 85 11.55 15.73 6.63
N GLN A 86 12.41 16.33 7.46
CA GLN A 86 12.00 17.42 8.37
C GLN A 86 11.40 18.63 7.63
N ARG A 87 11.95 19.01 6.48
CA ARG A 87 11.43 20.13 5.68
C ARG A 87 10.07 19.79 5.07
N LEU A 88 9.92 18.57 4.54
CA LEU A 88 8.65 18.10 3.98
C LEU A 88 7.56 18.03 5.06
N ASP A 89 7.88 17.51 6.24
CA ASP A 89 6.93 17.43 7.35
C ASP A 89 6.46 18.82 7.79
N LYS A 90 7.39 19.78 7.89
CA LYS A 90 7.05 21.19 8.17
C LYS A 90 6.17 21.80 7.10
N LEU A 91 6.48 21.58 5.82
CA LEU A 91 5.67 22.10 4.72
C LEU A 91 4.26 21.52 4.75
N ILE A 92 4.11 20.22 4.98
CA ILE A 92 2.81 19.55 5.09
C ILE A 92 2.00 20.14 6.25
N ALA A 93 2.62 20.33 7.43
CA ALA A 93 1.97 20.95 8.57
C ALA A 93 1.51 22.38 8.25
N THR A 94 2.39 23.21 7.69
CA THR A 94 2.02 24.58 7.31
C THR A 94 0.93 24.65 6.25
N CYS A 95 0.92 23.71 5.28
CA CYS A 95 -0.14 23.64 4.29
C CYS A 95 -1.48 23.26 4.93
N ALA A 96 -1.48 22.37 5.93
CA ALA A 96 -2.67 22.03 6.69
C ALA A 96 -3.19 23.25 7.47
N ASP A 97 -2.31 23.96 8.19
CA ASP A 97 -2.67 25.17 8.95
C ASP A 97 -3.26 26.26 8.03
N PHE A 98 -2.62 26.51 6.89
CA PHE A 98 -3.11 27.48 5.92
C PHE A 98 -4.42 27.06 5.25
N LYS A 99 -4.66 25.76 5.08
CA LYS A 99 -5.95 25.25 4.60
C LYS A 99 -7.05 25.50 5.63
N GLU A 100 -6.79 25.24 6.91
CA GLU A 100 -7.75 25.50 8.00
C GLU A 100 -8.06 26.99 8.15
N CYS A 101 -7.07 27.86 7.96
CA CYS A 101 -7.23 29.31 7.97
C CYS A 101 -7.87 29.89 6.68
N GLY A 102 -8.21 29.05 5.68
CA GLY A 102 -8.77 29.51 4.40
C GLY A 102 -7.79 30.28 3.51
N MET A 103 -6.48 30.14 3.76
CA MET A 103 -5.40 30.83 3.04
C MET A 103 -4.88 30.04 1.83
N LEU A 104 -5.24 28.75 1.71
CA LEU A 104 -4.90 27.89 0.57
C LEU A 104 -6.14 27.15 0.05
N ASN A 105 -6.41 27.29 -1.26
CA ASN A 105 -7.45 26.56 -1.97
C ASN A 105 -6.93 25.20 -2.46
N GLU A 106 -7.79 24.18 -2.44
CA GLU A 106 -7.48 22.75 -2.66
C GLU A 106 -6.91 22.38 -4.05
N LEU A 107 -6.82 23.34 -4.97
CA LEU A 107 -6.54 23.12 -6.40
C LEU A 107 -5.06 22.99 -6.79
N LEU A 108 -4.10 23.21 -5.88
CA LEU A 108 -2.67 23.31 -6.27
C LEU A 108 -1.81 22.09 -5.94
N LEU A 109 -2.37 21.00 -5.44
CA LEU A 109 -1.60 19.82 -5.01
C LEU A 109 -2.15 18.46 -5.51
N SER A 110 -2.93 18.45 -6.60
CA SER A 110 -3.32 17.20 -7.29
C SER A 110 -2.25 16.72 -8.26
#